data_AF-A0A8T4KX87-F1
#
_entry.id   AF-A0A8T4KX87-F1
#
_cell.length_a   1.000
_cell.length_b   1.000
_cell.length_c   1.000
_cell.angle_alpha   90.00
_cell.angle_beta   90.00
_cell.angle_gamma   90.00
#
_symmetry.space_group_name_H-M   'P 1'
#
loop_
_entity.id
_entity.type
_entity.pdbx_description
1 polymer ?
#
loop_
_entity_poly.entity_id
_entity_poly.type
_entity_poly.pdbx_seq_one_letter_code
_entity_poly.pdbx_strand_id
1 'polypeptide(L)'
;MKITLCGSIAFYGEMLEIKKQLEALGHEIKLPPAEIQDENGNMIPVKKYYDIRKSGDNAEWIWNRKKQAILAHFQKIGWSDAILVLNYDKNNITGYVGANTLMEIGIALYLEKKIYFLNEIPEMHCTEEIRGANPIVINSKLKDIS
;
A
#
# COMPACT_ATOMS: atom_id res chain seq x y z
N MET A 1 -6.89 -10.02 -13.54
CA MET A 1 -5.90 -8.93 -13.77
C MET A 1 -4.79 -9.00 -12.72
N LYS A 2 -3.67 -8.32 -12.95
CA LYS A 2 -2.58 -8.14 -11.99
C LYS A 2 -2.86 -6.93 -11.11
N ILE A 3 -2.89 -7.11 -9.79
CA ILE A 3 -3.19 -6.04 -8.83
C ILE A 3 -2.05 -5.93 -7.81
N THR A 4 -1.61 -4.70 -7.54
CA THR A 4 -0.73 -4.41 -6.40
C THR A 4 -1.56 -3.81 -5.26
N LEU A 5 -1.53 -4.43 -4.08
CA LEU A 5 -2.18 -3.86 -2.90
C LEU A 5 -1.28 -2.79 -2.29
N CYS A 6 -1.87 -1.61 -2.07
CA CYS A 6 -1.22 -0.44 -1.49
C CYS A 6 -1.89 -0.10 -0.15
N GLY A 7 -1.12 0.40 0.82
CA GLY A 7 -1.67 0.79 2.12
C GLY A 7 -0.65 0.72 3.26
N SER A 8 -1.13 1.04 4.47
CA SER A 8 -0.29 1.03 5.67
C SER A 8 0.07 -0.40 6.09
N ILE A 9 1.36 -0.67 6.26
CA ILE A 9 1.90 -1.94 6.81
C ILE A 9 1.30 -2.34 8.17
N ALA A 10 0.77 -1.39 8.94
CA ALA A 10 0.02 -1.72 10.16
C ALA A 10 -1.10 -2.75 9.90
N PHE A 11 -1.70 -2.69 8.70
CA PHE A 11 -2.79 -3.57 8.24
C PHE A 11 -2.30 -4.73 7.34
N TYR A 12 -1.06 -5.19 7.55
CA TYR A 12 -0.49 -6.27 6.73
C TYR A 12 -1.28 -7.59 6.87
N GLY A 13 -1.95 -7.83 8.01
CA GLY A 13 -2.79 -9.02 8.18
C GLY A 13 -4.02 -8.96 7.26
N GLU A 14 -4.67 -7.82 7.23
CA GLU A 14 -5.83 -7.52 6.40
C GLU A 14 -5.47 -7.58 4.91
N MET A 15 -4.26 -7.12 4.53
CA MET A 15 -3.72 -7.28 3.18
C MET A 15 -3.64 -8.75 2.74
N LEU A 16 -3.25 -9.67 3.65
CA LEU A 16 -3.19 -11.10 3.35
C LEU A 16 -4.59 -11.68 3.12
N GLU A 17 -5.59 -11.23 3.87
CA GLU A 17 -6.98 -11.68 3.68
C GLU A 17 -7.59 -11.15 2.38
N ILE A 18 -7.36 -9.87 2.05
CA ILE A 18 -7.79 -9.30 0.76
C ILE A 18 -7.09 -10.01 -0.41
N LYS A 19 -5.79 -10.33 -0.27
CA LYS A 19 -5.05 -11.12 -1.26
C LYS A 19 -5.76 -12.44 -1.55
N LYS A 20 -6.06 -13.24 -0.53
CA LYS A 20 -6.73 -14.54 -0.70
C LYS A 20 -8.06 -14.41 -1.44
N GLN A 21 -8.85 -13.40 -1.06
CA GLN A 21 -10.16 -13.16 -1.69
C GLN A 21 -10.04 -12.76 -3.17
N LEU A 22 -9.11 -11.88 -3.52
CA LEU A 22 -8.89 -11.48 -4.90
C LEU A 22 -8.27 -12.61 -5.75
N GLU A 23 -7.39 -13.44 -5.17
CA GLU A 23 -6.87 -14.61 -5.87
C GLU A 23 -7.96 -15.64 -6.15
N ALA A 24 -8.90 -15.83 -5.23
CA ALA A 24 -10.07 -16.67 -5.45
C ALA A 24 -10.99 -16.15 -6.57
N LEU A 25 -10.95 -14.84 -6.86
CA LEU A 25 -11.63 -14.21 -7.99
C LEU A 25 -10.82 -14.25 -9.30
N GLY A 26 -9.64 -14.89 -9.30
CA GLY A 26 -8.80 -15.06 -10.49
C GLY A 26 -7.82 -13.91 -10.76
N HIS A 27 -7.57 -13.05 -9.78
CA HIS A 27 -6.56 -11.98 -9.90
C HIS A 27 -5.18 -12.46 -9.44
N GLU A 28 -4.12 -11.92 -10.03
CA GLU A 28 -2.75 -12.11 -9.56
C GLU A 28 -2.35 -10.95 -8.65
N ILE A 29 -1.93 -11.24 -7.41
CA ILE A 29 -1.78 -10.19 -6.38
C ILE A 29 -0.34 -10.07 -5.87
N LYS A 30 0.20 -8.84 -5.88
CA LYS A 30 1.44 -8.48 -5.18
C LYS A 30 1.18 -7.60 -3.97
N LEU A 31 1.89 -7.89 -2.89
CA LEU A 31 1.86 -7.16 -1.62
C LEU A 31 3.19 -6.46 -1.37
N PRO A 32 3.27 -5.51 -0.42
CA PRO A 32 4.52 -5.18 0.25
C PRO A 32 5.23 -6.43 0.80
N PRO A 33 6.57 -6.42 0.97
CA PRO A 33 7.27 -7.60 1.50
C PRO A 33 6.86 -7.89 2.95
N ALA A 34 6.78 -9.18 3.30
CA ALA A 34 6.49 -9.64 4.67
C ALA A 34 7.65 -9.35 5.63
N GLU A 35 8.87 -9.33 5.10
CA GLU A 35 10.10 -9.21 5.86
C GLU A 35 11.09 -8.31 5.13
N ILE A 36 12.01 -7.71 5.88
CA ILE A 36 13.13 -6.94 5.36
C ILE A 36 14.39 -7.31 6.12
N GLN A 37 15.56 -6.98 5.57
CA GLN A 37 16.83 -7.16 6.29
C GLN A 37 17.08 -6.01 7.28
N ASP A 38 17.58 -6.32 8.46
CA ASP A 38 18.10 -5.35 9.42
C ASP A 38 19.51 -4.86 9.05
N GLU A 39 20.17 -4.15 9.98
CA GLU A 39 21.55 -3.65 9.84
C GLU A 39 22.59 -4.77 9.73
N ASN A 40 22.31 -5.92 10.35
CA ASN A 40 23.19 -7.08 10.40
C ASN A 40 22.89 -8.08 9.27
N GLY A 41 21.92 -7.77 8.41
CA GLY A 41 21.48 -8.64 7.31
C GLY A 41 20.48 -9.72 7.72
N ASN A 42 20.01 -9.74 8.97
CA ASN A 42 18.99 -10.70 9.41
C ASN A 42 17.61 -10.29 8.89
N MET A 43 16.81 -11.28 8.48
CA MET A 43 15.42 -11.05 8.10
C MET A 43 14.57 -10.76 9.33
N ILE A 44 13.88 -9.62 9.33
CA ILE A 44 12.93 -9.21 10.36
C ILE A 44 11.55 -8.96 9.75
N PRO A 45 10.45 -9.23 10.48
CA PRO A 45 9.11 -8.91 10.02
C PRO A 45 8.94 -7.42 9.74
N VAL A 46 8.20 -7.08 8.67
CA VAL A 46 7.96 -5.69 8.27
C VAL A 46 7.19 -4.89 9.33
N LYS A 47 6.39 -5.57 10.17
CA LYS A 47 5.74 -4.96 11.35
C LYS A 47 6.77 -4.53 12.41
N LYS A 48 7.73 -5.40 12.74
CA LYS A 48 8.83 -5.05 13.66
C LYS A 48 9.63 -3.86 13.13
N TYR A 49 9.95 -3.85 11.84
CA TYR A 49 10.58 -2.69 11.20
C TYR A 49 9.72 -1.41 11.25
N TYR A 50 8.40 -1.55 11.11
CA TYR A 50 7.48 -0.43 11.27
C TYR A 50 7.54 0.18 12.68
N ASP A 51 7.64 -0.66 13.71
CA ASP A 51 7.75 -0.22 15.10
C ASP A 51 9.09 0.46 15.40
N ILE A 52 10.20 -0.08 14.87
CA ILE A 52 11.53 0.56 14.95
C ILE A 52 11.49 1.97 14.36
N ARG A 53 10.87 2.16 13.19
CA ARG A 53 10.72 3.51 12.59
C ARG A 53 9.86 4.46 13.42
N LYS A 54 9.02 3.93 14.32
CA LYS A 54 8.14 4.72 15.17
C LYS A 54 8.74 5.02 16.54
N SER A 55 9.82 4.34 16.93
CA SER A 55 10.50 4.58 18.22
C SER A 55 11.31 5.89 18.24
N GLY A 56 11.55 6.51 17.09
CA GLY A 56 12.41 7.69 16.94
C GLY A 56 13.87 7.35 16.63
N ASP A 57 14.20 6.07 16.42
CA ASP A 57 15.50 5.67 15.91
C ASP A 57 15.75 6.26 14.50
N ASN A 58 16.96 6.76 14.30
CA ASN A 58 17.38 7.48 13.10
C ASN A 58 18.64 6.85 12.46
N ALA A 59 18.96 5.59 12.79
CA ALA A 59 20.07 4.87 12.20
C ALA A 59 19.97 4.80 10.66
N GLU A 60 21.10 4.95 9.97
CA GLU A 60 21.16 5.09 8.50
C GLU A 60 20.54 3.89 7.76
N TRP A 61 20.75 2.67 8.29
CA TRP A 61 20.21 1.44 7.69
C TRP A 61 18.68 1.50 7.58
N ILE A 62 17.99 2.16 8.53
CA ILE A 62 16.53 2.31 8.51
C ILE A 62 16.10 3.03 7.24
N TRP A 63 16.76 4.13 6.88
CA TRP A 63 16.42 4.93 5.70
C TRP A 63 16.83 4.25 4.41
N ASN A 64 17.97 3.55 4.41
CA ASN A 64 18.38 2.72 3.28
C ASN A 64 17.35 1.61 2.99
N ARG A 65 16.85 0.91 4.03
CA ARG A 65 15.77 -0.08 3.89
C ARG A 65 14.44 0.56 3.49
N LYS A 66 14.14 1.77 3.97
CA LYS A 66 12.93 2.50 3.59
C LYS A 66 12.93 2.82 2.10
N LYS A 67 14.05 3.33 1.59
CA LYS A 67 14.26 3.61 0.16
C LYS A 67 14.12 2.34 -0.68
N GLN A 68 14.78 1.25 -0.29
CA GLN A 68 14.69 -0.04 -0.98
C GLN A 68 13.24 -0.55 -1.02
N ALA A 69 12.52 -0.49 0.10
CA ALA A 69 11.13 -0.92 0.19
C ALA A 69 10.21 -0.08 -0.71
N ILE A 70 10.42 1.24 -0.77
CA ILE A 70 9.67 2.14 -1.67
C ILE A 70 9.89 1.74 -3.13
N LEU A 71 11.16 1.67 -3.57
CA LEU A 71 11.50 1.36 -4.96
C LEU A 71 11.00 -0.04 -5.36
N ALA A 72 11.17 -1.03 -4.49
CA ALA A 72 10.68 -2.39 -4.73
C ALA A 72 9.15 -2.41 -4.85
N HIS A 73 8.42 -1.57 -4.12
CA HIS A 73 6.97 -1.50 -4.23
C HIS A 73 6.51 -0.75 -5.49
N PHE A 74 7.22 0.31 -5.92
CA PHE A 74 6.94 0.98 -7.20
C PHE A 74 7.13 0.03 -8.39
N GLN A 75 8.12 -0.86 -8.35
CA GLN A 75 8.26 -1.91 -9.36
C GLN A 75 7.06 -2.87 -9.40
N LYS A 76 6.43 -3.14 -8.26
CA LYS A 76 5.20 -3.96 -8.20
C LYS A 76 4.04 -3.22 -8.85
N ILE A 77 3.89 -1.91 -8.58
CA ILE A 77 2.90 -1.05 -9.24
C ILE A 77 3.10 -1.04 -10.76
N GLY A 78 4.35 -0.93 -11.23
CA GLY A 78 4.68 -0.99 -12.66
C GLY A 78 4.27 -2.32 -13.32
N TRP A 79 4.41 -3.43 -12.59
CA TRP A 79 3.99 -4.77 -13.05
C TRP A 79 2.47 -4.96 -13.13
N SER A 80 1.69 -4.25 -12.32
CA SER A 80 0.23 -4.44 -12.22
C SER A 80 -0.57 -3.70 -13.30
N ASP A 81 -1.79 -4.17 -13.55
CA ASP A 81 -2.81 -3.50 -14.36
C ASP A 81 -3.56 -2.45 -13.52
N ALA A 82 -3.68 -2.70 -12.22
CA ALA A 82 -4.35 -1.84 -11.26
C ALA A 82 -3.66 -1.82 -9.89
N ILE A 83 -3.91 -0.77 -9.11
CA ILE A 83 -3.67 -0.78 -7.67
C ILE A 83 -5.00 -0.85 -6.91
N LEU A 84 -4.98 -1.50 -5.75
CA LEU A 84 -6.06 -1.40 -4.77
C LEU A 84 -5.51 -0.80 -3.48
N VAL A 85 -5.98 0.39 -3.14
CA VAL A 85 -5.64 1.11 -1.91
C VAL A 85 -6.54 0.61 -0.80
N LEU A 86 -5.95 -0.07 0.19
CA LEU A 86 -6.64 -0.52 1.41
C LEU A 86 -6.61 0.59 2.46
N ASN A 87 -7.48 1.58 2.26
CA ASN A 87 -7.61 2.75 3.10
C ASN A 87 -8.46 2.45 4.34
N TYR A 88 -7.91 1.68 5.27
CA TYR A 88 -8.52 1.45 6.59
C TYR A 88 -8.37 2.67 7.51
N ASP A 89 -9.28 2.79 8.46
CA ASP A 89 -9.28 3.86 9.46
C ASP A 89 -8.00 3.82 10.31
N LYS A 90 -7.35 4.98 10.46
CA LYS A 90 -6.11 5.10 11.23
C LYS A 90 -5.88 6.52 11.70
N ASN A 91 -5.26 6.69 12.87
CA ASN A 91 -4.97 8.01 13.45
C ASN A 91 -6.22 8.91 13.56
N ASN A 92 -7.38 8.32 13.86
CA ASN A 92 -8.69 8.99 13.90
C ASN A 92 -9.13 9.62 12.57
N ILE A 93 -8.58 9.14 11.45
CA ILE A 93 -8.97 9.52 10.10
C ILE A 93 -9.64 8.32 9.44
N THR A 94 -10.92 8.46 9.10
CA THR A 94 -11.66 7.47 8.32
C THR A 94 -11.10 7.39 6.91
N GLY A 95 -10.86 6.19 6.39
CA GLY A 95 -10.32 6.03 5.05
C GLY A 95 -8.85 6.46 4.90
N TYR A 96 -8.05 6.42 5.96
CA TYR A 96 -6.71 7.01 5.99
C TYR A 96 -5.78 6.55 4.85
N VAL A 97 -5.09 7.53 4.24
CA VAL A 97 -4.01 7.31 3.27
C VAL A 97 -2.71 7.88 3.83
N GLY A 98 -1.66 7.05 3.92
CA GLY A 98 -0.35 7.50 4.38
C GLY A 98 0.46 8.15 3.25
N ALA A 99 1.44 8.99 3.59
CA ALA A 99 2.31 9.66 2.60
C ALA A 99 2.96 8.69 1.61
N ASN A 100 3.36 7.49 2.05
CA ASN A 100 3.90 6.46 1.14
C ASN A 100 2.87 5.99 0.12
N THR A 101 1.64 5.80 0.58
CA THR A 101 0.51 5.37 -0.27
C THR A 101 0.05 6.48 -1.20
N LEU A 102 0.17 7.74 -0.81
CA LEU A 102 -0.02 8.86 -1.73
C LEU A 102 1.01 8.84 -2.88
N MET A 103 2.29 8.55 -2.58
CA MET A 103 3.29 8.37 -3.64
C MET A 103 2.97 7.17 -4.54
N GLU A 104 2.50 6.05 -3.96
CA GLU A 104 2.06 4.87 -4.71
C GLU A 104 0.92 5.21 -5.69
N ILE A 105 -0.06 5.99 -5.24
CA ILE A 105 -1.15 6.52 -6.07
C ILE A 105 -0.60 7.41 -7.19
N GLY A 106 0.35 8.30 -6.89
CA GLY A 106 0.99 9.16 -7.90
C GLY A 106 1.71 8.37 -8.99
N ILE A 107 2.41 7.29 -8.63
CA ILE A 107 3.05 6.38 -9.60
C ILE A 107 2.00 5.64 -10.44
N ALA A 108 0.93 5.16 -9.83
CA ALA A 108 -0.16 4.51 -10.56
C ALA A 108 -0.84 5.47 -11.54
N LEU A 109 -1.04 6.72 -11.15
CA LEU A 109 -1.58 7.79 -12.00
C LEU A 109 -0.67 8.05 -13.20
N TYR A 110 0.63 8.27 -12.96
CA TYR A 110 1.62 8.50 -14.03
C TYR A 110 1.69 7.35 -15.04
N LEU A 111 1.49 6.11 -14.56
CA LEU A 111 1.52 4.90 -15.39
C LEU A 111 0.14 4.52 -15.96
N GLU A 112 -0.87 5.39 -15.83
CA GLU A 112 -2.24 5.20 -16.33
C GLU A 112 -2.88 3.87 -15.84
N LYS A 113 -2.57 3.46 -14.61
CA LYS A 113 -3.16 2.27 -14.00
C LYS A 113 -4.56 2.57 -13.49
N LYS A 114 -5.42 1.54 -13.44
CA LYS A 114 -6.67 1.65 -12.69
C LYS A 114 -6.36 1.81 -11.20
N ILE A 115 -6.96 2.79 -10.54
CA ILE A 115 -6.76 3.05 -9.11
C ILE A 115 -8.07 2.74 -8.40
N TYR A 116 -8.08 1.66 -7.62
CA TYR A 116 -9.22 1.29 -6.78
C TYR A 116 -9.01 1.70 -5.33
N PHE A 117 -10.09 2.10 -4.68
CA PHE A 117 -10.13 2.40 -3.25
C PHE A 117 -11.10 1.46 -2.56
N LEU A 118 -10.65 0.79 -1.49
CA LEU A 118 -11.48 -0.15 -0.75
C LEU A 118 -12.68 0.56 -0.10
N ASN A 119 -12.43 1.71 0.52
CA ASN A 119 -13.42 2.54 1.19
C ASN A 119 -13.45 3.95 0.58
N GLU A 120 -14.42 4.75 0.99
CA GLU A 120 -14.57 6.15 0.58
C GLU A 120 -13.27 6.96 0.71
N ILE A 121 -13.12 7.97 -0.15
CA ILE A 121 -11.94 8.86 -0.16
C ILE A 121 -11.90 9.64 1.17
N PRO A 122 -10.78 9.63 1.91
CA PRO A 122 -10.69 10.34 3.18
C PRO A 122 -10.76 11.85 3.02
N GLU A 123 -11.27 12.53 4.04
CA GLU A 123 -11.07 13.97 4.21
C GLU A 123 -9.80 14.21 5.02
N MET A 124 -8.72 14.62 4.34
CA MET A 124 -7.40 14.88 4.91
C MET A 124 -6.60 15.89 4.07
N HIS A 125 -5.39 16.25 4.53
CA HIS A 125 -4.54 17.26 3.87
C HIS A 125 -4.17 16.95 2.40
N CYS A 126 -4.38 15.72 1.91
CA CYS A 126 -4.12 15.33 0.54
C CYS A 126 -5.37 14.84 -0.22
N THR A 127 -6.58 15.22 0.23
CA THR A 127 -7.83 14.81 -0.45
C THR A 127 -7.86 15.25 -1.91
N GLU A 128 -7.35 16.46 -2.22
CA GLU A 128 -7.38 17.02 -3.57
C GLU A 128 -6.54 16.19 -4.54
N GLU A 129 -5.34 15.77 -4.13
CA GLU A 129 -4.48 14.91 -4.94
C GLU A 129 -5.10 13.52 -5.14
N ILE A 130 -5.73 12.96 -4.10
CA ILE A 130 -6.41 11.66 -4.21
C ILE A 130 -7.60 11.77 -5.17
N ARG A 131 -8.42 12.81 -5.07
CA ARG A 131 -9.54 13.06 -6.00
C ARG A 131 -9.04 13.32 -7.43
N GLY A 132 -7.96 14.07 -7.58
CA GLY A 132 -7.32 14.35 -8.87
C GLY A 132 -6.79 13.11 -9.57
N ALA A 133 -6.41 12.07 -8.82
CA ALA A 133 -6.07 10.76 -9.36
C ALA A 133 -7.29 9.94 -9.87
N ASN A 134 -8.52 10.46 -9.67
CA ASN A 134 -9.79 9.91 -10.12
C ASN A 134 -9.98 8.40 -9.82
N PRO A 135 -9.88 7.97 -8.55
CA PRO A 135 -9.98 6.58 -8.17
C PRO A 135 -11.42 6.05 -8.27
N ILE A 136 -11.54 4.72 -8.42
CA ILE A 136 -12.80 3.99 -8.37
C ILE A 136 -13.00 3.45 -6.95
N VAL A 137 -13.99 3.97 -6.23
CA VAL A 137 -14.35 3.50 -4.88
C VAL A 137 -15.23 2.26 -5.00
N ILE A 138 -14.78 1.13 -4.42
CA ILE A 138 -15.50 -0.16 -4.52
C ILE A 138 -16.35 -0.48 -3.30
N ASN A 139 -16.31 0.33 -2.24
CA ASN A 139 -17.13 0.14 -1.03
C ASN A 139 -17.07 -1.29 -0.48
N SER A 140 -15.84 -1.82 -0.34
CA SER A 140 -15.52 -3.17 0.11
C SER A 140 -16.06 -4.33 -0.76
N LYS A 141 -16.60 -4.04 -1.95
CA LYS A 141 -17.10 -5.05 -2.89
C LYS A 141 -16.00 -5.47 -3.86
N LEU A 142 -15.14 -6.40 -3.44
CA LEU A 142 -13.99 -6.87 -4.24
C LEU A 142 -14.38 -7.41 -5.63
N LYS A 143 -15.59 -7.95 -5.78
CA LYS A 143 -16.15 -8.43 -7.05
C LYS A 143 -16.34 -7.33 -8.10
N ASP A 144 -16.32 -6.05 -7.70
CA ASP A 144 -16.47 -4.91 -8.61
C ASP A 144 -15.14 -4.56 -9.31
N ILE A 145 -14.04 -5.23 -8.96
CA ILE A 145 -12.75 -5.10 -9.63
C ILE A 145 -12.74 -5.99 -10.89
N SER A 146 -12.76 -5.37 -12.07
CA SER A 146 -12.80 -6.02 -13.39
C SER A 146 -11.82 -5.43 -14.40
#